data_AF-A0A1L3NL57-F1
#
_entry.id   AF-A0A1L3NL57-F1
#
_cell.length_a   1.000
_cell.length_b   1.000
_cell.length_c   1.000
_cell.angle_alpha   90.00
_cell.angle_beta   90.00
_cell.angle_gamma   90.00
#
_symmetry.space_group_name_H-M   'P 1'
#
loop_
_entity.id
_entity.type
_entity.pdbx_description
1 polymer ?
#
loop_
_entity_poly.entity_id
_entity_poly.type
_entity_poly.pdbx_seq_one_letter_code
_entity_poly.pdbx_strand_id
1 'polypeptide(L)'
;MNSIICLKGKREVMIKYFKYYFIVLNLLGFLSMYIDKEKAKSNKWRIKENTLLLIALLGGSIGSYVGMKIFRHKTKHSKFKYGIPFIILVQLCIFLYMSKL
;
A
#
# COMPACT_ATOMS: atom_id res chain seq x y z
N MET A 1 7.82 8.19 -36.57
CA MET A 1 8.95 7.88 -35.65
C MET A 1 9.00 8.81 -34.43
N ASN A 2 8.75 10.13 -34.59
CA ASN A 2 8.83 11.11 -33.49
C ASN A 2 7.73 10.99 -32.41
N SER A 3 6.53 10.50 -32.72
CA SER A 3 5.45 10.34 -31.71
C SER A 3 5.73 9.22 -30.71
N ILE A 4 6.36 8.12 -31.15
CA ILE A 4 6.65 6.95 -30.30
C ILE A 4 7.74 7.30 -29.26
N ILE A 5 8.74 8.08 -29.64
CA ILE A 5 9.82 8.53 -28.73
C ILE A 5 9.27 9.51 -27.69
N CYS A 6 8.38 10.43 -28.08
CA CYS A 6 7.72 11.36 -27.16
C CYS A 6 6.79 10.63 -26.16
N LEU A 7 6.04 9.62 -26.63
CA LEU A 7 5.22 8.77 -25.77
C LEU A 7 6.06 7.91 -24.81
N LYS A 8 7.23 7.42 -25.25
CA LYS A 8 8.16 6.65 -24.41
C LYS A 8 8.75 7.53 -23.30
N GLY A 9 9.15 8.77 -23.61
CA GLY A 9 9.62 9.74 -22.62
C GLY A 9 8.55 10.15 -21.59
N LYS A 10 7.31 10.43 -22.02
CA LYS A 10 6.20 10.70 -21.08
C LYS A 10 5.86 9.49 -20.19
N ARG A 11 5.98 8.27 -20.71
CA ARG A 11 5.74 7.02 -19.97
C ARG A 11 6.77 6.81 -18.86
N GLU A 12 8.05 7.01 -19.14
CA GLU A 12 9.15 6.92 -18.16
C GLU A 12 8.94 7.90 -17.00
N VAL A 13 8.57 9.15 -17.31
CA VAL A 13 8.31 10.19 -16.31
C VAL A 13 7.11 9.81 -15.44
N MET A 14 6.02 9.35 -16.03
CA MET A 14 4.81 8.91 -15.32
C MET A 14 5.07 7.72 -14.39
N ILE A 15 5.86 6.72 -14.82
CA ILE A 15 6.25 5.57 -13.99
C ILE A 15 7.09 6.04 -12.80
N LYS A 16 7.95 7.05 -12.99
CA LYS A 16 8.75 7.64 -11.91
C LYS A 16 7.88 8.25 -10.82
N TYR A 17 6.88 9.05 -11.19
CA TYR A 17 5.91 9.61 -10.23
C TYR A 17 5.10 8.52 -9.52
N PHE A 18 4.65 7.50 -10.25
CA PHE A 18 3.93 6.36 -9.67
C PHE A 18 4.77 5.62 -8.63
N LYS A 19 6.07 5.41 -8.89
CA LYS A 19 7.01 4.83 -7.93
C LYS A 19 7.11 5.64 -6.64
N TYR A 20 7.30 6.95 -6.73
CA TYR A 20 7.38 7.82 -5.55
C TYR A 20 6.07 7.79 -4.75
N TYR A 21 4.93 7.86 -5.43
CA TYR A 21 3.62 7.76 -4.79
C TYR A 21 3.46 6.44 -4.01
N PHE A 22 3.90 5.32 -4.62
CA PHE A 22 3.84 4.00 -3.99
C PHE A 22 4.74 3.89 -2.75
N ILE A 23 5.92 4.50 -2.77
CA ILE A 23 6.84 4.53 -1.61
C ILE A 23 6.20 5.30 -0.45
N VAL A 24 5.65 6.48 -0.70
CA VAL A 24 5.01 7.31 0.33
C VAL A 24 3.83 6.59 0.97
N LEU A 25 2.98 5.93 0.17
CA LEU A 25 1.85 5.19 0.69
C LEU A 25 2.25 3.97 1.51
N ASN A 26 3.31 3.26 1.11
CA ASN A 26 3.84 2.17 1.93
C ASN A 26 4.37 2.67 3.28
N LEU A 27 5.04 3.82 3.30
CA LEU A 27 5.49 4.44 4.53
C LEU A 27 4.31 4.85 5.42
N LEU A 28 3.26 5.43 4.84
CA LEU A 28 2.02 5.79 5.54
C LEU A 28 1.28 4.57 6.11
N GLY A 29 1.22 3.48 5.34
CA GLY A 29 0.64 2.20 5.80
C GLY A 29 1.41 1.62 7.00
N PHE A 30 2.74 1.68 6.95
CA PHE A 30 3.59 1.25 8.04
C PHE A 30 3.44 2.12 9.29
N LEU A 31 3.49 3.45 9.12
CA LEU A 31 3.31 4.42 10.20
C LEU A 31 1.93 4.29 10.87
N SER A 32 0.89 4.05 10.08
CA SER A 32 -0.46 3.85 10.62
C SER A 32 -0.54 2.65 11.56
N MET A 33 0.14 1.54 11.23
CA MET A 33 0.26 0.38 12.11
C MET A 33 1.12 0.67 13.35
N TYR A 34 2.18 1.45 13.21
CA TYR A 34 3.00 1.89 14.34
C TYR A 34 2.20 2.75 15.33
N ILE A 35 1.46 3.74 14.82
CA ILE A 35 0.59 4.62 15.61
C ILE A 35 -0.53 3.82 16.29
N ASP A 36 -1.12 2.82 15.62
CA ASP A 36 -2.13 1.95 16.24
C ASP A 36 -1.54 1.20 17.45
N LYS A 37 -0.29 0.72 17.37
CA LYS A 37 0.42 0.08 18.49
C LYS A 37 0.72 1.05 19.63
N GLU A 38 1.19 2.26 19.33
CA GLU A 38 1.42 3.29 20.35
C GLU A 38 0.12 3.69 21.07
N LYS A 39 -0.97 3.84 20.32
CA LYS A 39 -2.29 4.14 20.89
C LYS A 39 -2.80 3.01 21.77
N ALA A 40 -2.55 1.75 21.38
CA ALA A 40 -2.86 0.58 22.20
C ALA A 40 -2.07 0.55 23.51
N LYS A 41 -0.79 0.98 23.51
CA LYS A 41 0.02 1.14 24.73
C LYS A 41 -0.45 2.29 25.61
N SER A 42 -0.87 3.40 25.00
CA SER A 42 -1.30 4.61 25.71
C SER A 42 -2.77 4.59 26.16
N ASN A 43 -3.45 3.46 26.05
CA ASN A 43 -4.89 3.31 26.34
C ASN A 43 -5.80 4.34 25.62
N LYS A 44 -5.34 4.86 24.48
CA LYS A 44 -6.09 5.83 23.65
C LYS A 44 -6.99 5.10 22.66
N TRP A 45 -7.92 5.83 22.06
CA TRP A 45 -8.86 5.29 21.06
C TRP A 45 -8.12 4.61 19.90
N ARG A 46 -8.41 3.32 19.68
CA ARG A 46 -7.82 2.50 18.61
C ARG A 46 -8.29 2.95 17.24
N ILE A 47 -7.42 2.83 16.23
CA ILE A 47 -7.78 3.20 14.85
C ILE A 47 -8.69 2.11 14.27
N LYS A 48 -9.76 2.53 13.58
CA LYS A 48 -10.69 1.63 12.89
C LYS A 48 -9.96 0.84 11.82
N GLU A 49 -10.20 -0.46 11.77
CA GLU A 49 -9.58 -1.38 10.80
C GLU A 49 -9.85 -0.96 9.35
N ASN A 50 -11.05 -0.43 9.07
CA ASN A 50 -11.41 0.07 7.75
C ASN A 50 -10.46 1.17 7.26
N THR A 51 -9.96 2.04 8.14
CA THR A 51 -9.04 3.12 7.75
C THR A 51 -7.69 2.55 7.34
N LEU A 52 -7.16 1.57 8.08
CA LEU A 52 -5.91 0.92 7.70
C LEU A 52 -6.05 0.10 6.40
N LEU A 53 -7.21 -0.55 6.19
CA LEU A 53 -7.52 -1.22 4.92
C LEU A 53 -7.64 -0.23 3.76
N LEU A 54 -8.19 0.96 3.99
CA LEU A 54 -8.25 2.03 2.98
C LEU A 54 -6.86 2.51 2.58
N ILE A 55 -5.95 2.69 3.54
CA ILE A 55 -4.55 3.06 3.25
C ILE A 55 -3.84 1.93 2.49
N ALA A 56 -4.10 0.67 2.86
CA ALA A 56 -3.60 -0.48 2.11
C ALA A 56 -4.13 -0.48 0.67
N LEU A 57 -5.43 -0.24 0.47
CA LEU A 57 -6.10 -0.14 -0.83
C LEU A 57 -5.50 0.95 -1.72
N LEU A 58 -5.20 2.11 -1.14
CA LEU A 58 -4.64 3.24 -1.90
C LEU A 58 -3.24 2.95 -2.43
N GLY A 59 -2.47 2.05 -1.80
CA GLY A 59 -1.08 1.75 -2.19
C GLY A 59 -0.13 1.41 -1.04
N GLY A 60 -0.62 1.47 0.21
CA GLY A 60 0.16 1.14 1.40
C GLY A 60 0.11 -0.32 1.80
N SER A 61 -0.24 -1.22 0.89
CA SER A 61 -0.51 -2.64 1.15
C SER A 61 0.71 -3.37 1.72
N ILE A 62 1.89 -3.17 1.12
CA ILE A 62 3.15 -3.81 1.55
C ILE A 62 3.58 -3.27 2.91
N GLY A 63 3.57 -1.95 3.10
CA GLY A 63 3.94 -1.30 4.36
C GLY A 63 2.99 -1.65 5.51
N SER A 64 1.69 -1.75 5.21
CA SER A 64 0.68 -2.22 6.18
C SER A 64 0.88 -3.69 6.52
N TYR A 65 1.21 -4.54 5.54
CA TYR A 65 1.50 -5.97 5.76
C TYR A 65 2.74 -6.17 6.64
N VAL A 66 3.82 -5.45 6.32
CA VAL A 66 5.07 -5.47 7.07
C VAL A 66 4.83 -4.94 8.49
N GLY A 67 4.12 -3.82 8.64
CA GLY A 67 3.73 -3.29 9.95
C GLY A 67 2.93 -4.32 10.76
N MET A 68 1.94 -4.97 10.15
CA MET A 68 1.14 -6.01 10.79
C MET A 68 2.00 -7.19 11.28
N LYS A 69 2.96 -7.67 10.45
CA LYS A 69 3.88 -8.75 10.82
C LYS A 69 4.84 -8.34 11.94
N ILE A 70 5.46 -7.17 11.85
CA ILE A 70 6.45 -6.68 12.83
C ILE A 70 5.79 -6.44 14.18
N PHE A 71 4.63 -5.80 14.20
CA PHE A 71 3.96 -5.48 15.44
C PHE A 71 3.17 -6.65 16.03
N ARG A 72 2.99 -7.75 15.26
CA ARG A 72 2.14 -8.92 15.59
C ARG A 72 0.78 -8.49 16.15
N HIS A 73 0.30 -7.33 15.74
CA HIS A 73 -0.90 -6.68 16.26
C HIS A 73 -2.02 -6.87 15.23
N LYS A 74 -3.21 -7.30 15.68
CA LYS A 74 -4.39 -7.58 14.83
C LYS A 74 -4.18 -8.61 13.70
N THR A 75 -3.35 -9.64 13.90
CA THR A 75 -3.20 -10.78 12.95
C THR A 75 -4.40 -11.73 12.92
N LYS A 76 -5.30 -11.68 13.91
CA LYS A 76 -6.48 -12.57 14.03
C LYS A 76 -7.73 -12.06 13.30
N HIS A 77 -7.76 -10.81 12.84
CA HIS A 77 -8.92 -10.28 12.13
C HIS A 77 -8.89 -10.72 10.66
N SER A 78 -9.85 -11.57 10.27
CA SER A 78 -9.94 -12.14 8.91
C SER A 78 -9.93 -11.08 7.81
N LYS A 79 -10.49 -9.90 8.07
CA LYS A 79 -10.49 -8.77 7.11
C LYS A 79 -9.08 -8.31 6.75
N PHE A 80 -8.15 -8.28 7.70
CA PHE A 80 -6.75 -7.93 7.45
C PHE A 80 -5.97 -9.07 6.79
N LYS A 81 -6.25 -10.31 7.21
CA LYS A 81 -5.59 -11.51 6.67
C LYS A 81 -5.91 -11.74 5.20
N TYR A 82 -7.15 -11.50 4.76
CA TYR A 82 -7.57 -11.70 3.36
C TYR A 82 -7.57 -10.40 2.55
N GLY A 83 -7.87 -9.26 3.17
CA GLY A 83 -7.94 -7.97 2.47
C GLY A 83 -6.59 -7.50 1.93
N ILE A 84 -5.52 -7.57 2.73
CA ILE A 84 -4.18 -7.17 2.28
C ILE A 84 -3.68 -8.01 1.09
N PRO A 85 -3.67 -9.36 1.13
CA PRO A 85 -3.21 -10.14 -0.02
C PRO A 85 -4.09 -9.95 -1.25
N PHE A 86 -5.40 -9.74 -1.09
CA PHE A 86 -6.28 -9.40 -2.21
C PHE A 86 -5.88 -8.09 -2.89
N ILE A 87 -5.58 -7.05 -2.11
CA ILE A 87 -5.13 -5.75 -2.63
C ILE A 87 -3.78 -5.88 -3.36
N ILE A 88 -2.85 -6.64 -2.77
CA ILE A 88 -1.56 -6.94 -3.40
C ILE A 88 -1.78 -7.62 -4.76
N LEU A 89 -2.70 -8.58 -4.82
CA LEU A 89 -3.02 -9.32 -6.05
C LEU A 89 -3.61 -8.40 -7.12
N VAL A 90 -4.53 -7.50 -6.76
CA VAL A 90 -5.07 -6.47 -7.67
C VAL A 90 -3.97 -5.54 -8.18
N GLN A 91 -3.09 -5.05 -7.30
CA GLN A 91 -1.95 -4.21 -7.70
C GLN A 91 -0.99 -4.93 -8.64
N LEU A 92 -0.73 -6.21 -8.38
CA LEU A 92 0.11 -7.03 -9.24
C LEU A 92 -0.52 -7.22 -10.63
N CYS A 93 -1.83 -7.49 -10.69
CA CYS A 93 -2.57 -7.59 -11.95
C CYS A 93 -2.52 -6.28 -12.76
N ILE A 94 -2.72 -5.12 -12.11
CA ILE A 94 -2.63 -3.82 -12.77
C ILE A 94 -1.20 -3.56 -13.28
N PHE A 95 -0.19 -3.86 -12.47
CA PHE A 95 1.21 -3.68 -12.85
C PHE A 95 1.59 -4.57 -14.04
N LEU A 96 1.17 -5.84 -14.04
CA LEU A 96 1.40 -6.76 -15.15
C LEU A 96 0.69 -6.32 -16.43
N TYR A 97 -0.54 -5.82 -16.32
CA TYR A 97 -1.27 -5.29 -17.47
C TYR A 97 -0.55 -4.07 -18.08
N MET A 98 -0.13 -3.12 -17.24
CA MET A 98 0.63 -1.95 -17.66
C MET A 98 2.02 -2.30 -18.22
N SER A 99 2.66 -3.35 -17.71
CA SER A 99 3.98 -3.79 -18.20
C SER A 99 3.91 -4.51 -19.54
N LYS A 100 2.74 -5.06 -19.91
CA LYS A 100 2.56 -5.83 -21.14
C LYS A 100 2.06 -4.97 -22.32
N LEU A 101 1.65 -3.73 -22.05
CA LEU A 101 1.11 -2.76 -23.01
C LEU A 101 2.17 -1.72 -23.44
#